data_AF-A0A3D8X306-F1
#
_entry.id   AF-A0A3D8X306-F1
#
_cell.length_a   1.000
_cell.length_b   1.000
_cell.length_c   1.000
_cell.angle_alpha   90.00
_cell.angle_beta   90.00
_cell.angle_gamma   90.00
#
_symmetry.space_group_name_H-M   'P 1'
#
loop_
_entity.id
_entity.type
_entity.pdbx_description
1 polymer ?
#
loop_
_entity_poly.entity_id
_entity_poly.type
_entity_poly.pdbx_seq_one_letter_code
_entity_poly.pdbx_strand_id
1 'polypeptide(L)'
;MANRISRTTIVLIAAILALACLFVGVPKTEAASTPSHLIIINKATNKLAYYQNGSLVRTFSVATGRTQSLTPEGHFKVVNKIVNRPYYKGNIPGGDPRNPLGNRWLGLNSRGTYGTTYAIHGNNNPASIGKYVSSGCVRMYDEEVEWLFSKVTVGTPVVITTSSKSFNDIAAANGYNVSGNSGSTPAPSTGTVLKKGSKGNAVKELQQKLTSLGYNTKGTDGIFGANTEAAVRNFQKDNKLAVDGIAGPNTLTAISKR
;
A
#
# COMPACT_ATOMS: atom_id res chain seq x y z
N MET A 1 -16.00 -78.42 -17.32
CA MET A 1 -17.16 -77.63 -17.79
C MET A 1 -16.77 -76.17 -17.83
N ALA A 2 -16.66 -75.61 -19.03
CA ALA A 2 -16.07 -74.30 -19.31
C ALA A 2 -17.10 -73.18 -19.14
N ASN A 3 -16.76 -72.14 -18.37
CA ASN A 3 -17.64 -70.98 -18.19
C ASN A 3 -17.23 -69.87 -19.17
N ARG A 4 -18.00 -69.72 -20.25
CA ARG A 4 -17.86 -68.64 -21.24
C ARG A 4 -18.23 -67.30 -20.60
N ILE A 5 -17.24 -66.45 -20.38
CA ILE A 5 -17.50 -65.03 -20.09
C ILE A 5 -17.97 -64.39 -21.41
N SER A 6 -19.23 -63.96 -21.42
CA SER A 6 -19.84 -63.28 -22.55
C SER A 6 -19.09 -61.98 -22.86
N ARG A 7 -18.74 -61.76 -24.13
CA ARG A 7 -18.11 -60.51 -24.63
C ARG A 7 -18.91 -59.25 -24.28
N THR A 8 -20.19 -59.37 -23.95
CA THR A 8 -21.06 -58.26 -23.57
C THR A 8 -20.78 -57.72 -22.16
N THR A 9 -20.21 -58.52 -21.26
CA THR A 9 -19.98 -58.10 -19.86
C THR A 9 -18.69 -57.28 -19.69
N ILE A 10 -17.73 -57.41 -20.61
CA ILE A 10 -16.47 -56.63 -20.59
C ILE A 10 -16.68 -55.19 -21.09
N VAL A 11 -17.67 -54.96 -21.97
CA VAL A 11 -17.95 -53.62 -22.51
C VAL A 11 -18.68 -52.73 -21.49
N LEU A 12 -19.46 -53.29 -20.56
CA LEU A 12 -20.15 -52.49 -19.55
C LEU A 12 -19.25 -52.00 -18.40
N ILE A 13 -18.18 -52.72 -18.05
CA ILE A 13 -17.26 -52.28 -16.98
C ILE A 13 -16.30 -51.21 -17.50
N ALA A 14 -15.91 -51.25 -18.78
CA ALA A 14 -15.12 -50.19 -19.41
C ALA A 14 -15.92 -48.89 -19.60
N ALA A 15 -17.24 -48.96 -19.80
CA ALA A 15 -18.10 -47.78 -19.94
C ALA A 15 -18.39 -47.06 -18.61
N ILE A 16 -18.36 -47.77 -17.47
CA ILE A 16 -18.60 -47.18 -16.14
C ILE A 16 -17.31 -46.57 -15.56
N LEU A 17 -16.12 -47.08 -15.91
CA LEU A 17 -14.84 -46.44 -15.56
C LEU A 17 -14.47 -45.25 -16.47
N ALA A 18 -15.04 -45.15 -17.67
CA ALA A 18 -14.83 -43.99 -18.56
C ALA A 18 -15.71 -42.78 -18.22
N LEU A 19 -16.78 -42.95 -17.43
CA LEU A 19 -17.67 -41.85 -17.05
C LEU A 19 -17.32 -41.21 -15.68
N ALA A 20 -16.45 -41.85 -14.89
CA ALA A 20 -16.02 -41.34 -13.59
C ALA A 20 -14.83 -40.35 -13.66
N CYS A 21 -14.21 -40.18 -14.84
CA CYS A 21 -13.05 -39.29 -15.02
C CYS A 21 -13.40 -37.90 -15.59
N LEU A 22 -14.68 -37.58 -15.82
CA LEU A 22 -15.09 -36.27 -16.39
C LEU A 22 -15.43 -35.19 -15.35
N PHE A 23 -15.36 -35.50 -14.06
CA PHE A 23 -15.45 -34.51 -12.99
C PHE A 23 -14.10 -34.31 -12.30
N VAL A 24 -13.02 -34.18 -13.09
CA VAL A 24 -11.87 -33.42 -12.59
C VAL A 24 -12.38 -32.00 -12.47
N GLY A 25 -12.80 -31.61 -11.26
CA GLY A 25 -13.24 -30.26 -10.98
C GLY A 25 -12.16 -29.31 -11.46
N VAL A 26 -12.46 -28.57 -12.54
CA VAL A 26 -11.63 -27.43 -12.96
C VAL A 26 -11.47 -26.60 -11.69
N PRO A 27 -10.23 -26.33 -11.23
CA PRO A 27 -10.05 -25.49 -10.06
C PRO A 27 -10.81 -24.21 -10.33
N LYS A 28 -11.86 -23.96 -9.53
CA LYS A 28 -12.65 -22.75 -9.63
C LYS A 28 -11.67 -21.64 -9.35
N THR A 29 -11.20 -20.96 -10.39
CA THR A 29 -10.46 -19.72 -10.25
C THR A 29 -11.31 -18.86 -9.33
N GLU A 30 -10.86 -18.68 -8.10
CA GLU A 30 -11.55 -17.81 -7.16
C GLU A 30 -11.60 -16.46 -7.86
N ALA A 31 -12.82 -15.99 -8.14
CA ALA A 31 -13.00 -14.74 -8.84
C ALA A 31 -12.29 -13.67 -8.03
N ALA A 32 -11.42 -12.92 -8.71
CA ALA A 32 -10.71 -11.82 -8.08
C ALA A 32 -11.72 -10.93 -7.34
N SER A 33 -11.41 -10.60 -6.09
CA SER A 33 -12.33 -9.88 -5.22
C SER A 33 -12.00 -8.40 -5.21
N THR A 34 -13.01 -7.54 -5.17
CA THR A 34 -12.82 -6.09 -4.97
C THR A 34 -13.11 -5.76 -3.51
N PRO A 35 -12.10 -5.76 -2.62
CA PRO A 35 -12.34 -5.42 -1.22
C PRO A 35 -12.67 -3.92 -1.11
N SER A 36 -13.53 -3.55 -0.16
CA SER A 36 -13.83 -2.14 0.13
C SER A 36 -12.59 -1.36 0.51
N HIS A 37 -11.65 -2.00 1.22
CA HIS A 37 -10.36 -1.46 1.61
C HIS A 37 -9.26 -2.49 1.36
N LEU A 38 -8.10 -2.07 0.88
CA LEU A 38 -6.92 -2.93 0.76
C LEU A 38 -5.67 -2.11 1.07
N ILE A 39 -4.74 -2.72 1.80
CA ILE A 39 -3.41 -2.17 2.04
C ILE A 39 -2.38 -3.07 1.35
N ILE A 40 -1.43 -2.46 0.65
CA ILE A 40 -0.25 -3.17 0.12
C ILE A 40 1.00 -2.46 0.61
N ILE A 41 1.92 -3.20 1.20
CA ILE A 41 3.21 -2.69 1.67
C ILE A 41 4.31 -3.33 0.83
N ASN A 42 5.06 -2.50 0.13
CA ASN A 42 6.23 -2.93 -0.62
C ASN A 42 7.50 -2.54 0.14
N LYS A 43 8.18 -3.55 0.67
CA LYS A 43 9.42 -3.39 1.43
C LYS A 43 10.57 -2.91 0.56
N ALA A 44 10.62 -3.30 -0.73
CA ALA A 44 11.70 -2.89 -1.63
C ALA A 44 11.80 -1.36 -1.77
N THR A 45 10.65 -0.68 -1.70
CA THR A 45 10.54 0.77 -1.86
C THR A 45 10.21 1.50 -0.56
N ASN A 46 9.98 0.76 0.54
CA ASN A 46 9.48 1.31 1.80
C ASN A 46 8.23 2.18 1.60
N LYS A 47 7.26 1.65 0.84
CA LYS A 47 5.99 2.31 0.55
C LYS A 47 4.80 1.48 0.98
N LEU A 48 3.74 2.16 1.41
CA LEU A 48 2.42 1.59 1.66
C LEU A 48 1.42 2.23 0.69
N ALA A 49 0.63 1.42 0.00
CA ALA A 49 -0.49 1.84 -0.82
C ALA A 49 -1.81 1.49 -0.12
N TYR A 50 -2.74 2.44 -0.12
CA TYR A 50 -4.11 2.23 0.34
C TYR A 50 -5.07 2.34 -0.84
N TYR A 51 -5.88 1.30 -0.99
CA TYR A 51 -6.92 1.16 -1.99
C TYR A 51 -8.29 1.26 -1.34
N GLN A 52 -9.23 1.88 -2.04
CA GLN A 52 -10.65 1.89 -1.68
C GLN A 52 -11.46 1.49 -2.89
N ASN A 53 -12.29 0.45 -2.74
CA ASN A 53 -13.13 -0.10 -3.81
C ASN A 53 -12.34 -0.38 -5.11
N GLY A 54 -11.15 -0.96 -4.98
CA GLY A 54 -10.25 -1.26 -6.10
C GLY A 54 -9.43 -0.08 -6.63
N SER A 55 -9.75 1.17 -6.30
CA SER A 55 -8.96 2.32 -6.75
C SER A 55 -7.83 2.63 -5.79
N LEU A 56 -6.62 2.88 -6.31
CA LEU A 56 -5.49 3.38 -5.54
C LEU A 56 -5.78 4.81 -5.09
N VAL A 57 -6.01 5.00 -3.79
CA VAL A 57 -6.38 6.31 -3.23
C VAL A 57 -5.15 7.12 -2.81
N ARG A 58 -4.20 6.46 -2.11
CA ARG A 58 -3.01 7.16 -1.59
C ARG A 58 -1.84 6.20 -1.39
N THR A 59 -0.63 6.72 -1.56
CA THR A 59 0.60 6.03 -1.14
C THR A 59 1.38 6.84 -0.12
N PHE A 60 2.09 6.13 0.76
CA PHE A 60 2.80 6.66 1.91
C PHE A 60 4.23 6.14 1.95
N SER A 61 5.15 6.96 2.44
CA SER A 61 6.47 6.46 2.87
C SER A 61 6.31 5.76 4.22
N VAL A 62 6.94 4.59 4.39
CA VAL A 62 6.90 3.84 5.65
C VAL A 62 8.30 3.39 6.06
N ALA A 63 8.49 3.08 7.34
CA ALA A 63 9.70 2.37 7.79
C ALA A 63 9.37 0.88 8.00
N THR A 64 10.26 -0.01 7.56
CA THR A 64 10.11 -1.46 7.73
C THR A 64 11.29 -2.03 8.53
N GLY A 65 11.29 -3.36 8.73
CA GLY A 65 12.27 -4.07 9.51
C GLY A 65 13.70 -3.87 9.02
N ARG A 66 14.65 -3.81 9.95
CA ARG A 66 16.10 -3.67 9.66
C ARG A 66 16.66 -4.76 8.74
N THR A 67 16.05 -5.94 8.78
CA THR A 67 16.36 -7.04 7.87
C THR A 67 15.07 -7.50 7.20
N GLN A 68 15.21 -8.16 6.05
CA GLN A 68 14.06 -8.62 5.28
C GLN A 68 13.14 -9.54 6.10
N SER A 69 13.67 -10.35 7.02
CA SER A 69 12.88 -11.29 7.81
C SER A 69 12.07 -10.64 8.95
N LEU A 70 12.39 -9.41 9.37
CA LEU A 70 11.75 -8.80 10.54
C LEU A 70 10.33 -8.33 10.24
N THR A 71 10.11 -7.66 9.12
CA THR A 71 8.76 -7.35 8.63
C THR A 71 8.30 -8.51 7.75
N PRO A 72 7.36 -9.34 8.24
CA PRO A 72 6.97 -10.58 7.58
C PRO A 72 6.25 -10.29 6.27
N GLU A 73 6.59 -11.04 5.22
CA GLU A 73 5.87 -11.02 3.94
C GLU A 73 4.70 -12.01 3.99
N GLY A 74 3.67 -11.75 3.19
CA GLY A 74 2.47 -12.57 3.09
C GLY A 74 1.17 -11.77 3.14
N HIS A 75 0.09 -12.50 3.40
CA HIS A 75 -1.27 -11.97 3.49
C HIS A 75 -1.70 -11.89 4.95
N PHE A 76 -2.19 -10.73 5.33
CA PHE A 76 -2.65 -10.41 6.68
C PHE A 76 -3.98 -9.67 6.62
N LYS A 77 -4.53 -9.40 7.79
CA LYS A 77 -5.70 -8.56 8.03
C LYS A 77 -5.43 -7.64 9.21
N VAL A 78 -6.02 -6.46 9.16
CA VAL A 78 -6.16 -5.63 10.36
C VAL A 78 -7.12 -6.33 11.30
N VAL A 79 -6.67 -6.72 12.49
CA VAL A 79 -7.48 -7.48 13.48
C VAL A 79 -7.86 -6.66 14.70
N ASN A 80 -7.16 -5.56 14.96
CA ASN A 80 -7.53 -4.60 15.99
C ASN A 80 -7.09 -3.18 15.61
N LYS A 81 -7.68 -2.21 16.29
CA LYS A 81 -7.41 -0.78 16.11
C LYS A 81 -7.34 -0.14 17.50
N ILE A 82 -6.23 0.52 17.82
CA ILE A 82 -6.02 1.13 19.14
C ILE A 82 -5.55 2.58 18.95
N VAL A 83 -6.19 3.51 19.64
CA VAL A 83 -5.73 4.90 19.76
C VAL A 83 -4.74 4.96 20.92
N ASN A 84 -3.59 5.61 20.72
CA ASN A 84 -2.60 5.86 21.78
C ASN A 84 -2.22 4.60 22.57
N ARG A 85 -1.75 3.54 21.89
CA ARG A 85 -1.36 2.28 22.55
C ARG A 85 -0.16 2.52 23.49
N PRO A 86 -0.22 2.12 24.78
CA PRO A 86 0.94 2.17 25.66
C PRO A 86 2.10 1.32 25.13
N TYR A 87 3.33 1.79 25.34
CA TYR A 87 4.54 1.04 25.02
C TYR A 87 5.07 0.36 26.29
N TYR A 88 4.52 -0.82 26.58
CA TYR A 88 4.80 -1.58 27.81
C TYR A 88 6.30 -1.86 28.04
N LYS A 89 7.05 -2.22 26.98
CA LYS A 89 8.48 -2.54 27.10
C LYS A 89 9.31 -1.35 27.63
N GLY A 90 8.91 -0.12 27.30
CA GLY A 90 9.56 1.10 27.78
C GLY A 90 8.84 1.75 28.96
N ASN A 91 7.78 1.15 29.48
CA ASN A 91 6.87 1.75 30.47
C ASN A 91 6.41 3.17 30.08
N ILE A 92 6.10 3.39 28.79
CA ILE A 92 5.67 4.69 28.28
C ILE A 92 4.14 4.70 28.10
N PRO A 93 3.42 5.65 28.71
CA PRO A 93 1.98 5.78 28.54
C PRO A 93 1.55 6.00 27.08
N GLY A 94 0.30 5.68 26.80
CA GLY A 94 -0.34 6.04 25.53
C GLY A 94 -0.45 7.55 25.37
N GLY A 95 -0.15 8.06 24.17
CA GLY A 95 -0.27 9.50 23.86
C GLY A 95 0.90 10.35 24.35
N ASP A 96 1.85 9.77 25.08
CA ASP A 96 3.12 10.44 25.39
C ASP A 96 3.93 10.67 24.09
N PRO A 97 4.44 11.89 23.82
CA PRO A 97 5.24 12.18 22.62
C PRO A 97 6.48 11.31 22.45
N ARG A 98 6.99 10.70 23.53
CA ARG A 98 8.13 9.78 23.51
C ARG A 98 7.73 8.36 23.14
N ASN A 99 6.44 8.05 23.02
CA ASN A 99 5.98 6.70 22.73
C ASN A 99 6.34 6.32 21.28
N PRO A 100 7.20 5.30 21.05
CA PRO A 100 7.66 4.94 19.72
C PRO A 100 6.57 4.30 18.84
N LEU A 101 5.40 4.02 19.41
CA LEU A 101 4.25 3.50 18.68
C LEU A 101 3.39 4.61 18.06
N GLY A 102 3.61 5.86 18.45
CA GLY A 102 2.84 7.02 17.97
C GLY A 102 1.38 7.01 18.40
N ASN A 103 0.54 7.71 17.64
CA ASN A 103 -0.84 8.01 18.03
C ASN A 103 -1.89 6.95 17.62
N ARG A 104 -1.57 6.04 16.68
CA ARG A 104 -2.47 5.02 16.15
C ARG A 104 -1.78 3.68 15.95
N TRP A 105 -2.54 2.61 16.16
CA TRP A 105 -2.12 1.23 16.00
C TRP A 105 -3.15 0.44 15.20
N LEU A 106 -2.72 -0.16 14.09
CA LEU A 106 -3.48 -1.10 13.26
C LEU A 106 -2.81 -2.47 13.37
N GLY A 107 -3.29 -3.30 14.30
CA GLY A 107 -2.68 -4.60 14.58
C GLY A 107 -2.95 -5.61 13.47
N LEU A 108 -1.92 -6.38 13.10
CA LEU A 108 -1.94 -7.39 12.05
C LEU A 108 -1.93 -8.80 12.63
N ASN A 109 -2.65 -9.73 11.99
CA ASN A 109 -2.62 -11.16 12.33
C ASN A 109 -1.36 -11.88 11.81
N SER A 110 -0.17 -11.40 12.18
CA SER A 110 1.08 -11.98 11.70
C SER A 110 1.70 -12.94 12.72
N ARG A 111 2.32 -14.03 12.22
CA ARG A 111 3.02 -15.04 13.03
C ARG A 111 2.22 -15.57 14.22
N GLY A 112 0.93 -15.87 13.99
CA GLY A 112 0.03 -16.39 15.02
C GLY A 112 -0.40 -15.38 16.08
N THR A 113 -0.03 -14.10 15.94
CA THR A 113 -0.45 -13.04 16.87
C THR A 113 -1.78 -12.44 16.42
N TYR A 114 -2.54 -11.87 17.35
CA TYR A 114 -3.83 -11.22 17.07
C TYR A 114 -3.72 -9.69 17.12
N GLY A 115 -2.72 -9.15 16.40
CA GLY A 115 -2.46 -7.72 16.35
C GLY A 115 -1.82 -7.13 17.61
N THR A 116 -1.20 -7.97 18.44
CA THR A 116 -0.50 -7.57 19.67
C THR A 116 0.98 -7.27 19.47
N THR A 117 1.58 -7.84 18.42
CA THR A 117 3.04 -7.81 18.17
C THR A 117 3.41 -7.08 16.88
N TYR A 118 2.64 -7.30 15.81
CA TYR A 118 2.88 -6.70 14.49
C TYR A 118 1.78 -5.70 14.17
N ALA A 119 2.15 -4.51 13.70
CA ALA A 119 1.20 -3.46 13.35
C ALA A 119 1.74 -2.52 12.28
N ILE A 120 0.80 -1.82 11.64
CA ILE A 120 1.04 -0.51 11.02
C ILE A 120 0.72 0.52 12.10
N HIS A 121 1.67 1.39 12.44
CA HIS A 121 1.50 2.33 13.54
C HIS A 121 2.19 3.67 13.28
N GLY A 122 1.91 4.64 14.14
CA GLY A 122 2.55 5.96 14.13
C GLY A 122 4.02 5.91 14.55
N ASN A 123 4.61 7.04 14.91
CA ASN A 123 6.06 7.10 15.12
C ASN A 123 6.49 8.40 15.79
N ASN A 124 7.30 8.30 16.85
CA ASN A 124 7.93 9.45 17.52
C ASN A 124 9.26 9.91 16.86
N ASN A 125 9.74 9.20 15.84
CA ASN A 125 10.97 9.54 15.12
C ASN A 125 10.73 9.68 13.61
N PRO A 126 10.15 10.82 13.15
CA PRO A 126 9.80 11.07 11.75
C PRO A 126 10.95 10.78 10.76
N ALA A 127 12.20 11.06 11.15
CA ALA A 127 13.39 10.81 10.32
C ALA A 127 13.67 9.32 10.03
N SER A 128 12.96 8.40 10.67
CA SER A 128 13.07 6.96 10.42
C SER A 128 12.20 6.49 9.24
N ILE A 129 11.21 7.29 8.81
CA ILE A 129 10.32 6.94 7.71
C ILE A 129 11.09 6.86 6.38
N GLY A 130 10.79 5.83 5.57
CA GLY A 130 11.50 5.51 4.34
C GLY A 130 12.73 4.60 4.51
N LYS A 131 13.06 4.19 5.75
CA LYS A 131 14.25 3.41 6.08
C LYS A 131 13.93 2.01 6.65
N TYR A 132 14.92 1.12 6.61
CA TYR A 132 14.89 -0.20 7.23
C TYR A 132 15.40 -0.13 8.67
N VAL A 133 14.52 0.18 9.63
CA VAL A 133 14.91 0.53 11.01
C VAL A 133 14.09 -0.14 12.11
N SER A 134 12.94 -0.73 11.78
CA SER A 134 12.04 -1.30 12.78
C SER A 134 12.48 -2.70 13.22
N SER A 135 11.86 -3.20 14.30
CA SER A 135 11.97 -4.60 14.73
C SER A 135 10.91 -5.50 14.10
N GLY A 136 10.20 -5.02 13.06
CA GLY A 136 9.24 -5.80 12.29
C GLY A 136 7.90 -5.12 12.02
N CYS A 137 7.52 -4.12 12.82
CA CYS A 137 6.36 -3.28 12.54
C CYS A 137 6.57 -2.34 11.35
N VAL A 138 5.48 -1.81 10.81
CA VAL A 138 5.49 -0.80 9.75
C VAL A 138 5.19 0.56 10.39
N ARG A 139 6.16 1.48 10.32
CA ARG A 139 6.02 2.82 10.91
C ARG A 139 5.57 3.82 9.86
N MET A 140 4.67 4.71 10.24
CA MET A 140 4.16 5.83 9.45
C MET A 140 4.36 7.15 10.21
N TYR A 141 4.25 8.29 9.51
CA TYR A 141 4.08 9.57 10.20
C TYR A 141 2.73 9.59 10.95
N ASP A 142 2.67 10.26 12.11
CA ASP A 142 1.51 10.25 13.00
C ASP A 142 0.25 10.84 12.32
N GLU A 143 0.41 11.88 11.51
CA GLU A 143 -0.66 12.50 10.73
C GLU A 143 -1.17 11.58 9.60
N GLU A 144 -0.30 10.77 9.02
CA GLU A 144 -0.66 9.88 7.92
C GLU A 144 -1.35 8.60 8.42
N VAL A 145 -0.88 8.05 9.53
CA VAL A 145 -1.54 6.89 10.15
C VAL A 145 -2.88 7.28 10.77
N GLU A 146 -3.05 8.51 11.26
CA GLU A 146 -4.36 9.00 11.72
C GLU A 146 -5.38 9.03 10.59
N TRP A 147 -4.96 9.52 9.41
CA TRP A 147 -5.78 9.44 8.21
C TRP A 147 -6.09 7.99 7.85
N LEU A 148 -5.09 7.10 7.76
CA LEU A 148 -5.29 5.71 7.38
C LEU A 148 -6.23 4.99 8.37
N PHE A 149 -6.04 5.23 9.66
CA PHE A 149 -6.87 4.70 10.73
C PHE A 149 -8.33 5.13 10.59
N SER A 150 -8.62 6.34 10.11
CA SER A 150 -9.99 6.78 9.84
C SER A 150 -10.65 6.08 8.65
N LYS A 151 -9.85 5.49 7.74
CA LYS A 151 -10.34 4.85 6.52
C LYS A 151 -10.52 3.35 6.65
N VAL A 152 -9.57 2.67 7.29
CA VAL A 152 -9.57 1.20 7.31
C VAL A 152 -10.47 0.63 8.40
N THR A 153 -11.10 -0.50 8.10
CA THR A 153 -11.92 -1.27 9.04
C THR A 153 -11.18 -2.51 9.54
N VAL A 154 -11.59 -3.04 10.70
CA VAL A 154 -11.15 -4.39 11.11
C VAL A 154 -11.60 -5.38 10.04
N GLY A 155 -10.72 -6.30 9.66
CA GLY A 155 -10.88 -7.22 8.53
C GLY A 155 -10.22 -6.75 7.23
N THR A 156 -9.78 -5.48 7.13
CA THR A 156 -9.10 -4.95 5.93
C THR A 156 -7.91 -5.83 5.56
N PRO A 157 -7.87 -6.41 4.36
CA PRO A 157 -6.72 -7.17 3.86
C PRO A 157 -5.47 -6.31 3.76
N VAL A 158 -4.33 -6.92 4.12
CA VAL A 158 -3.00 -6.31 4.06
C VAL A 158 -2.06 -7.29 3.37
N VAL A 159 -1.46 -6.88 2.26
CA VAL A 159 -0.38 -7.61 1.59
C VAL A 159 0.95 -6.97 1.96
N ILE A 160 1.92 -7.77 2.39
CA ILE A 160 3.30 -7.30 2.59
C ILE A 160 4.21 -8.12 1.68
N THR A 161 4.97 -7.44 0.84
CA THR A 161 5.83 -8.08 -0.17
C THR A 161 7.13 -7.32 -0.36
N THR A 162 8.12 -7.97 -0.95
CA THR A 162 9.24 -7.30 -1.63
C THR A 162 9.06 -7.48 -3.14
N SER A 163 8.90 -6.40 -3.91
CA SER A 163 8.66 -6.51 -5.36
C SER A 163 9.16 -5.28 -6.13
N SER A 164 9.56 -5.47 -7.39
CA SER A 164 9.81 -4.39 -8.35
C SER A 164 8.54 -3.93 -9.11
N LYS A 165 7.43 -4.64 -8.94
CA LYS A 165 6.16 -4.38 -9.63
C LYS A 165 5.47 -3.10 -9.12
N SER A 166 4.58 -2.55 -9.95
CA SER A 166 3.66 -1.49 -9.51
C SER A 166 2.68 -2.02 -8.45
N PHE A 167 2.07 -1.14 -7.65
CA PHE A 167 1.08 -1.57 -6.66
C PHE A 167 -0.15 -2.23 -7.29
N ASN A 168 -0.57 -1.79 -8.48
CA ASN A 168 -1.70 -2.42 -9.18
C ASN A 168 -1.35 -3.84 -9.65
N ASP A 169 -0.13 -4.04 -10.16
CA ASP A 169 0.33 -5.38 -10.55
C ASP A 169 0.53 -6.29 -9.33
N ILE A 170 0.94 -5.74 -8.19
CA ILE A 170 0.97 -6.49 -6.92
C ILE A 170 -0.46 -6.85 -6.51
N ALA A 171 -1.40 -5.91 -6.54
CA ALA A 171 -2.80 -6.18 -6.18
C ALA A 171 -3.40 -7.30 -7.05
N ALA A 172 -3.24 -7.18 -8.38
CA ALA A 172 -3.71 -8.17 -9.34
C ALA A 172 -3.06 -9.54 -9.12
N ALA A 173 -1.74 -9.59 -8.89
CA ALA A 173 -1.03 -10.83 -8.59
C ALA A 173 -1.48 -11.48 -7.26
N ASN A 174 -2.13 -10.72 -6.38
CA ASN A 174 -2.69 -11.20 -5.11
C ASN A 174 -4.22 -11.42 -5.19
N GLY A 175 -4.80 -11.47 -6.40
CA GLY A 175 -6.21 -11.79 -6.61
C GLY A 175 -7.18 -10.65 -6.31
N TYR A 176 -6.70 -9.40 -6.28
CA TYR A 176 -7.55 -8.23 -6.07
C TYR A 176 -7.83 -7.50 -7.39
N ASN A 177 -9.11 -7.23 -7.65
CA ASN A 177 -9.51 -6.36 -8.74
C ASN A 177 -9.22 -4.91 -8.37
N VAL A 178 -8.40 -4.24 -9.18
CA VAL A 178 -8.08 -2.83 -9.01
C VAL A 178 -8.44 -2.03 -10.25
N SER A 179 -9.15 -0.93 -10.04
CA SER A 179 -9.59 0.02 -11.05
C SER A 179 -8.53 1.11 -11.20
N GLY A 180 -7.74 0.98 -12.27
CA GLY A 180 -6.66 1.89 -12.62
C GLY A 180 -5.64 1.16 -13.48
N ASN A 181 -5.70 1.40 -14.79
CA ASN A 181 -4.82 0.90 -15.85
C ASN A 181 -3.74 -0.12 -15.45
N SER A 182 -3.97 -1.39 -15.79
CA SER A 182 -2.90 -2.33 -16.10
C SER A 182 -2.09 -1.73 -17.25
N GLY A 183 -0.90 -1.19 -16.93
CA GLY A 183 -0.02 -0.52 -17.89
C GLY A 183 0.12 0.98 -17.63
N SER A 184 1.35 1.41 -17.35
CA SER A 184 1.83 2.80 -17.15
C SER A 184 1.67 3.42 -15.75
N THR A 185 2.74 3.22 -14.96
CA THR A 185 3.46 4.23 -14.16
C THR A 185 2.85 4.65 -12.81
N PRO A 186 3.66 4.80 -11.73
CA PRO A 186 3.15 4.91 -10.36
C PRO A 186 2.34 6.19 -10.14
N ALA A 187 1.19 6.01 -9.48
CA ALA A 187 0.40 7.08 -8.87
C ALA A 187 1.20 7.83 -7.78
N PRO A 188 0.81 9.07 -7.43
CA PRO A 188 1.62 10.00 -6.66
C PRO A 188 2.04 9.41 -5.32
N SER A 189 3.35 9.36 -5.08
CA SER A 189 3.88 9.27 -3.73
C SER A 189 3.76 10.62 -3.05
N THR A 190 2.60 10.89 -2.46
CA THR A 190 2.43 11.92 -1.44
C THR A 190 3.37 11.60 -0.29
N GLY A 191 4.57 12.18 -0.31
CA GLY A 191 5.65 11.90 0.64
C GLY A 191 7.06 12.05 0.07
N THR A 192 7.22 12.22 -1.24
CA THR A 192 8.52 12.58 -1.84
C THR A 192 8.61 14.10 -1.96
N VAL A 193 9.57 14.71 -1.28
CA VAL A 193 9.96 16.12 -1.50
C VAL A 193 10.36 16.27 -2.97
N LEU A 194 9.62 17.06 -3.74
CA LEU A 194 9.99 17.39 -5.13
C LEU A 194 10.71 18.74 -5.15
N LYS A 195 11.85 18.79 -5.82
CA LYS A 195 12.69 19.98 -5.94
C LYS A 195 13.39 19.99 -7.29
N LYS A 196 14.10 21.08 -7.59
CA LYS A 196 14.88 21.18 -8.82
C LYS A 196 15.74 19.94 -9.05
N GLY A 197 15.64 19.35 -10.24
CA GLY A 197 16.31 18.11 -10.61
C GLY A 197 15.51 16.83 -10.37
N SER A 198 14.41 16.87 -9.60
CA SER A 198 13.44 15.76 -9.51
C SER A 198 12.83 15.49 -10.90
N LYS A 199 12.55 14.22 -11.19
CA LYS A 199 11.93 13.80 -12.46
C LYS A 199 10.88 12.72 -12.24
N GLY A 200 9.98 12.55 -13.19
CA GLY A 200 8.99 11.47 -13.25
C GLY A 200 7.55 11.92 -13.03
N ASN A 201 6.65 10.96 -12.86
CA ASN A 201 5.21 11.22 -12.81
C ASN A 201 4.78 12.14 -11.68
N ALA A 202 5.40 12.02 -10.50
CA ALA A 202 5.10 12.92 -9.38
C ALA A 202 5.35 14.40 -9.74
N VAL A 203 6.36 14.66 -10.58
CA VAL A 203 6.61 16.01 -11.10
C VAL A 203 5.56 16.40 -12.14
N LYS A 204 5.14 15.48 -13.02
CA LYS A 204 4.06 15.74 -13.99
C LYS A 204 2.77 16.12 -13.28
N GLU A 205 2.39 15.39 -12.25
CA GLU A 205 1.18 15.64 -11.47
C GLU A 205 1.26 16.98 -10.74
N LEU A 206 2.42 17.28 -10.13
CA LEU A 206 2.67 18.59 -9.56
C LEU A 206 2.52 19.70 -10.61
N GLN A 207 3.12 19.54 -11.78
CA GLN A 207 3.06 20.52 -12.88
C GLN A 207 1.62 20.71 -13.39
N GLN A 208 0.87 19.62 -13.57
CA GLN A 208 -0.54 19.65 -13.98
C GLN A 208 -1.39 20.38 -12.95
N LYS A 209 -1.24 20.04 -11.67
CA LYS A 209 -2.02 20.64 -10.59
C LYS A 209 -1.68 22.11 -10.38
N LEU A 210 -0.40 22.49 -10.42
CA LEU A 210 0.00 23.89 -10.38
C LEU A 210 -0.60 24.68 -11.55
N THR A 211 -0.52 24.13 -12.77
CA THR A 211 -1.09 24.78 -13.97
C THR A 211 -2.60 24.92 -13.85
N SER A 212 -3.32 23.90 -13.35
CA SER A 212 -4.77 23.97 -13.15
C SER A 212 -5.18 25.00 -12.09
N LEU A 213 -4.28 25.27 -11.13
CA LEU A 213 -4.46 26.28 -10.09
C LEU A 213 -4.03 27.69 -10.54
N GLY A 214 -3.61 27.86 -11.81
CA GLY A 214 -3.19 29.14 -12.39
C GLY A 214 -1.68 29.41 -12.29
N TYR A 215 -0.89 28.49 -11.75
CA TYR A 215 0.57 28.63 -11.64
C TYR A 215 1.25 27.94 -12.82
N ASN A 216 1.53 28.70 -13.87
CA ASN A 216 2.05 28.18 -15.13
C ASN A 216 3.47 27.56 -14.99
N THR A 217 3.60 26.26 -15.26
CA THR A 217 4.89 25.55 -15.29
C THR A 217 5.57 25.53 -16.65
N LYS A 218 4.97 26.17 -17.67
CA LYS A 218 5.38 26.16 -19.09
C LYS A 218 5.47 24.75 -19.69
N GLY A 219 4.57 23.86 -19.25
CA GLY A 219 4.48 22.48 -19.72
C GLY A 219 4.54 21.44 -18.59
N THR A 220 4.29 20.18 -18.95
CA THR A 220 4.21 19.03 -18.03
C THR A 220 5.12 17.90 -18.49
N ASP A 221 6.41 18.21 -18.64
CA ASP A 221 7.43 17.28 -19.12
C ASP A 221 7.85 16.25 -18.06
N GLY A 222 7.46 16.44 -16.80
CA GLY A 222 7.87 15.60 -15.68
C GLY A 222 9.28 15.87 -15.20
N ILE A 223 9.86 17.03 -15.53
CA ILE A 223 11.17 17.47 -15.07
C ILE A 223 10.99 18.71 -14.21
N PHE A 224 11.46 18.65 -12.96
CA PHE A 224 11.37 19.78 -12.05
C PHE A 224 12.52 20.74 -12.40
N GLY A 225 12.29 21.54 -13.43
CA GLY A 225 13.20 22.57 -13.91
C GLY A 225 12.92 23.94 -13.26
N ALA A 226 13.57 24.98 -13.81
CA ALA A 226 13.42 26.35 -13.31
C ALA A 226 11.96 26.85 -13.38
N ASN A 227 11.20 26.47 -14.41
CA ASN A 227 9.81 26.89 -14.55
C ASN A 227 8.90 26.26 -13.48
N THR A 228 9.08 24.97 -13.18
CA THR A 228 8.33 24.29 -12.11
C THR A 228 8.69 24.86 -10.74
N GLU A 229 9.97 25.15 -10.50
CA GLU A 229 10.41 25.81 -9.27
C GLU A 229 9.76 27.19 -9.09
N ALA A 230 9.73 28.01 -10.15
CA ALA A 230 9.08 29.31 -10.11
C ALA A 230 7.58 29.21 -9.81
N ALA A 231 6.87 28.26 -10.42
CA ALA A 231 5.46 28.01 -10.15
C ALA A 231 5.22 27.57 -8.69
N VAL A 232 6.08 26.72 -8.13
CA VAL A 232 6.02 26.32 -6.71
C VAL A 232 6.24 27.53 -5.80
N ARG A 233 7.24 28.38 -6.08
CA ARG A 233 7.50 29.60 -5.28
C ARG A 233 6.32 30.55 -5.30
N ASN A 234 5.69 30.75 -6.46
CA ASN A 234 4.49 31.59 -6.58
C ASN A 234 3.33 31.02 -5.76
N PHE A 235 3.07 29.71 -5.88
CA PHE A 235 2.05 29.04 -5.07
C PHE A 235 2.31 29.20 -3.57
N GLN A 236 3.56 29.00 -3.14
CA GLN A 236 3.96 29.15 -1.74
C GLN A 236 3.71 30.57 -1.23
N LYS A 237 4.10 31.58 -2.01
CA LYS A 237 3.90 32.99 -1.68
C LYS A 237 2.42 33.31 -1.49
N ASP A 238 1.58 32.90 -2.44
CA ASP A 238 0.15 33.21 -2.43
C ASP A 238 -0.61 32.47 -1.31
N ASN A 239 -0.09 31.32 -0.87
CA ASN A 239 -0.67 30.53 0.21
C ASN A 239 0.05 30.70 1.56
N LYS A 240 0.89 31.74 1.71
CA LYS A 240 1.57 32.10 2.97
C LYS A 240 2.42 30.95 3.55
N LEU A 241 3.08 30.20 2.68
CA LEU A 241 4.03 29.14 3.03
C LEU A 241 5.47 29.66 2.96
N ALA A 242 6.42 28.89 3.48
CA ALA A 242 7.85 29.14 3.22
C ALA A 242 8.12 29.10 1.71
N VAL A 243 8.71 30.16 1.17
CA VAL A 243 8.97 30.31 -0.28
C VAL A 243 10.34 29.77 -0.63
N ASP A 244 10.53 28.46 -0.44
CA ASP A 244 11.80 27.77 -0.67
C ASP A 244 11.92 27.15 -2.07
N GLY A 245 10.83 27.12 -2.85
CA GLY A 245 10.77 26.50 -4.18
C GLY A 245 10.74 24.97 -4.15
N ILE A 246 10.52 24.39 -2.97
CA ILE A 246 10.49 22.95 -2.73
C ILE A 246 9.04 22.52 -2.48
N ALA A 247 8.57 21.55 -3.26
CA ALA A 247 7.29 20.90 -3.00
C ALA A 247 7.47 19.82 -1.93
N GLY A 248 7.67 20.26 -0.68
CA GLY A 248 7.70 19.43 0.52
C GLY A 248 6.29 19.13 1.06
N PRO A 249 6.16 18.43 2.21
CA PRO A 249 4.87 18.00 2.74
C PRO A 249 3.85 19.14 2.91
N ASN A 250 4.27 20.30 3.44
CA ASN A 250 3.39 21.45 3.62
C ASN A 250 2.88 22.00 2.28
N THR A 251 3.78 22.17 1.30
CA THR A 251 3.45 22.64 -0.05
C THR A 251 2.52 21.65 -0.75
N LEU A 252 2.85 20.35 -0.76
CA LEU A 252 2.05 19.31 -1.42
C LEU A 252 0.66 19.17 -0.76
N THR A 253 0.58 19.30 0.57
CA THR A 253 -0.69 19.30 1.30
C THR A 253 -1.54 20.52 0.97
N ALA A 254 -0.94 21.69 0.84
CA ALA A 254 -1.67 22.89 0.45
C ALA A 254 -2.19 22.79 -1.00
N ILE A 255 -1.38 22.26 -1.92
CA ILE A 255 -1.77 22.05 -3.32
C ILE A 255 -2.93 21.06 -3.44
N SER A 256 -2.95 19.98 -2.65
CA SER A 256 -3.99 18.95 -2.74
C SER A 256 -5.34 19.36 -2.15
N LYS A 257 -5.38 20.40 -1.30
CA LYS A 257 -6.60 20.95 -0.69
C LYS A 257 -7.36 21.94 -1.58
N ARG A 258 -6.81 22.31 -2.74
CA ARG A 258 -7.40 23.24 -3.71
C ARG A 258 -7.94 22.47 -4.92
#